data_AF-A0A371WYN9-F1
#
_entry.id   AF-A0A371WYN9-F1
#
_cell.length_a   1.000
_cell.length_b   1.000
_cell.length_c   1.000
_cell.angle_alpha   90.00
_cell.angle_beta   90.00
_cell.angle_gamma   90.00
#
_symmetry.space_group_name_H-M   'P 1'
#
loop_
_entity.id
_entity.type
_entity.pdbx_description
1 polymer ?
#
loop_
_entity_poly.entity_id
_entity_poly.type
_entity_poly.pdbx_seq_one_letter_code
_entity_poly.pdbx_strand_id
1 'polypeptide(L)'
;MHAFRAIPTSLGLTAAIGLAAAMLPGTASAASFPELAAKGYQISPMTKSRGGRAGWIMRGTRDSYFCVLVPGMVRAGNGYVSLSTSAYETPASKAVIDRVTGGAGLNLPQLADLKAGRVPPQKVGRCFFYR
;
A
#
# COMPACT_ATOMS: atom_id res chain seq x y z
N MET A 1 45.76 -2.94 63.93
CA MET A 1 46.68 -2.11 63.12
C MET A 1 46.94 -2.86 61.82
N HIS A 2 46.94 -2.14 60.70
CA HIS A 2 47.10 -2.57 59.29
C HIS A 2 48.15 -3.68 59.10
N ALA A 3 48.02 -4.63 58.15
CA ALA A 3 48.32 -4.39 56.74
C ALA A 3 48.22 -5.66 55.85
N PHE A 4 47.74 -5.42 54.62
CA PHE A 4 48.14 -6.00 53.31
C PHE A 4 47.88 -7.47 52.94
N ARG A 5 46.80 -7.64 52.15
CA ARG A 5 46.73 -8.14 50.76
C ARG A 5 47.43 -9.46 50.39
N ALA A 6 46.63 -10.44 49.99
CA ALA A 6 46.93 -11.33 48.87
C ALA A 6 45.64 -11.56 48.07
N ILE A 7 45.68 -11.26 46.77
CA ILE A 7 44.62 -11.49 45.79
C ILE A 7 44.94 -12.84 45.13
N PRO A 8 44.09 -13.87 45.25
CA PRO A 8 44.08 -14.95 44.28
C PRO A 8 42.99 -14.69 43.26
N THR A 9 43.44 -14.33 42.07
CA THR A 9 42.77 -14.50 40.78
C THR A 9 42.16 -15.88 40.68
N SER A 10 40.83 -15.97 40.60
CA SER A 10 40.14 -17.11 40.03
C SER A 10 39.11 -16.62 39.02
N LEU A 11 39.39 -16.94 37.76
CA LEU A 11 38.49 -16.83 36.62
C LEU A 11 37.17 -17.54 36.96
N GLY A 12 36.10 -16.78 37.11
CA GLY A 12 34.73 -17.27 37.25
C GLY A 12 33.83 -16.63 36.20
N LEU A 13 34.02 -17.03 34.94
CA LEU A 13 33.16 -16.69 33.81
C LEU A 13 31.73 -17.18 34.08
N THR A 14 30.83 -16.31 34.53
CA THR A 14 29.38 -16.61 34.54
C THR A 14 28.68 -15.61 33.65
N ALA A 15 28.48 -16.01 32.40
CA ALA A 15 27.78 -15.26 31.37
C ALA A 15 26.28 -15.23 31.71
N ALA A 16 25.77 -14.07 32.15
CA ALA A 16 24.34 -13.81 32.19
C ALA A 16 23.89 -13.33 30.80
N ILE A 17 23.65 -14.26 29.87
CA ILE A 17 22.97 -13.99 28.60
C ILE A 17 21.48 -13.89 28.91
N GLY A 18 21.02 -12.69 29.27
CA GLY A 18 19.60 -12.38 29.32
C GLY A 18 19.06 -12.24 27.89
N LEU A 19 18.31 -13.25 27.42
CA LEU A 19 17.52 -13.18 26.18
C LEU A 19 16.51 -12.02 26.28
N ALA A 20 16.86 -10.86 25.74
CA ALA A 20 15.96 -9.73 25.54
C ALA A 20 15.59 -9.56 24.05
N ALA A 21 15.35 -10.66 23.33
CA ALA A 21 15.02 -10.65 21.91
C ALA A 21 13.57 -11.10 21.67
N ALA A 22 12.58 -10.33 22.13
CA ALA A 22 11.18 -10.60 21.79
C ALA A 22 10.27 -9.37 21.69
N MET A 23 10.84 -8.16 21.55
CA MET A 23 10.05 -6.95 21.27
C MET A 23 10.67 -6.19 20.10
N LEU A 24 10.85 -6.89 18.97
CA LEU A 24 11.01 -6.18 17.70
C LEU A 24 9.62 -5.62 17.35
N PRO A 25 9.40 -4.30 17.35
CA PRO A 25 8.21 -3.75 16.71
C PRO A 25 8.23 -4.26 15.28
N GLY A 26 7.27 -5.11 14.93
CA GLY A 26 7.15 -5.66 13.59
C GLY A 26 7.23 -4.50 12.62
N THR A 27 8.24 -4.53 11.75
CA THR A 27 8.43 -3.51 10.73
C THR A 27 7.09 -3.37 10.04
N ALA A 28 6.47 -2.20 10.14
CA ALA A 28 5.25 -1.86 9.42
C ALA A 28 5.61 -1.77 7.93
N SER A 29 5.91 -2.91 7.32
CA SER A 29 6.14 -3.04 5.90
C SER A 29 4.81 -2.69 5.26
N ALA A 30 4.80 -1.57 4.54
CA ALA A 30 3.66 -1.19 3.72
C ALA A 30 3.43 -2.33 2.71
N ALA A 31 2.44 -3.17 2.99
CA ALA A 31 2.14 -4.32 2.14
C ALA A 31 1.76 -3.82 0.74
N SER A 32 2.28 -4.47 -0.30
CA SER A 32 1.94 -4.10 -1.67
C SER A 32 0.57 -4.66 -2.06
N PHE A 33 -0.14 -3.98 -2.95
CA PHE A 33 -1.45 -4.46 -3.42
C PHE A 33 -1.41 -5.89 -4.00
N PRO A 34 -0.45 -6.26 -4.88
CA PRO A 34 -0.36 -7.63 -5.40
C PRO A 34 -0.14 -8.67 -4.30
N GLU A 35 0.65 -8.34 -3.28
CA GLU A 35 0.90 -9.22 -2.15
C GLU A 35 -0.36 -9.44 -1.31
N LEU A 36 -1.10 -8.37 -1.02
CA LEU A 36 -2.38 -8.47 -0.30
C LEU A 36 -3.40 -9.29 -1.09
N ALA A 37 -3.50 -9.07 -2.41
CA ALA A 37 -4.39 -9.83 -3.28
C ALA A 37 -4.00 -11.33 -3.31
N ALA A 38 -2.71 -11.65 -3.42
CA ALA A 38 -2.21 -13.02 -3.40
C ALA A 38 -2.48 -13.72 -2.05
N LYS A 39 -2.50 -12.97 -0.95
CA LYS A 39 -2.89 -13.46 0.40
C LYS A 39 -4.40 -13.62 0.58
N GLY A 40 -5.21 -13.37 -0.45
CA GLY A 40 -6.66 -13.57 -0.40
C GLY A 40 -7.45 -12.44 0.27
N TYR A 41 -6.86 -11.25 0.41
CA TYR A 41 -7.59 -10.09 0.93
C TYR A 41 -8.71 -9.70 -0.04
N GLN A 42 -9.89 -9.39 0.52
CA GLN A 42 -11.03 -8.96 -0.27
C GLN A 42 -10.95 -7.46 -0.55
N ILE A 43 -11.11 -7.07 -1.81
CA ILE A 43 -11.12 -5.67 -2.21
C ILE A 43 -12.54 -5.08 -2.12
N SER A 44 -12.66 -3.87 -1.56
CA SER A 44 -13.90 -3.12 -1.56
C SER A 44 -14.18 -2.43 -2.90
N PRO A 45 -15.40 -1.92 -3.14
CA PRO A 45 -15.61 -0.83 -4.09
C PRO A 45 -14.73 0.38 -3.75
N MET A 46 -14.51 1.25 -4.73
CA MET A 46 -13.76 2.49 -4.51
C MET A 46 -14.45 3.34 -3.45
N THR A 47 -13.66 3.86 -2.52
CA THR A 47 -14.12 4.70 -1.42
C THR A 47 -13.14 5.86 -1.19
N LYS A 48 -13.45 6.73 -0.22
CA LYS A 48 -12.58 7.82 0.21
C LYS A 48 -12.03 7.55 1.60
N SER A 49 -10.75 7.85 1.80
CA SER A 49 -10.18 7.94 3.14
C SER A 49 -10.72 9.17 3.86
N ARG A 50 -10.48 9.27 5.18
CA ARG A 50 -10.81 10.46 5.98
C ARG A 50 -10.22 11.76 5.40
N GLY A 51 -9.07 11.68 4.72
CA GLY A 51 -8.43 12.81 4.05
C GLY A 51 -8.94 13.09 2.63
N GLY A 52 -10.04 12.45 2.20
CA GLY A 52 -10.65 12.66 0.88
C GLY A 52 -9.94 12.01 -0.30
N ARG A 53 -8.87 11.24 -0.06
CA ARG A 53 -8.17 10.48 -1.11
C ARG A 53 -9.01 9.30 -1.51
N ALA A 54 -9.19 9.09 -2.82
CA ALA A 54 -9.83 7.90 -3.33
C ALA A 54 -8.90 6.68 -3.23
N GLY A 55 -9.51 5.51 -3.11
CA GLY A 55 -8.78 4.24 -3.03
C GLY A 55 -9.72 3.09 -2.70
N TRP A 56 -9.14 1.99 -2.26
CA TRP A 56 -9.85 0.75 -1.95
C TRP A 56 -9.40 0.21 -0.60
N ILE A 57 -10.30 -0.47 0.09
CA ILE A 57 -9.99 -1.18 1.32
C ILE A 57 -9.77 -2.66 0.97
N MET A 58 -8.57 -3.16 1.25
CA MET A 58 -8.23 -4.57 1.24
C MET A 58 -8.51 -5.11 2.63
N ARG A 59 -9.48 -6.01 2.77
CA ARG A 59 -9.90 -6.61 4.04
C ARG A 59 -9.37 -8.03 4.18
N GLY A 60 -8.56 -8.24 5.22
CA GLY A 60 -8.16 -9.55 5.68
C GLY A 60 -9.03 -10.01 6.85
N THR A 61 -8.64 -11.11 7.49
CA THR A 61 -9.36 -11.65 8.65
C THR A 61 -9.11 -10.86 9.94
N ARG A 62 -7.96 -10.17 10.07
CA ARG A 62 -7.52 -9.49 11.31
C ARG A 62 -7.22 -8.01 11.11
N ASP A 63 -6.90 -7.64 9.90
CA ASP A 63 -6.39 -6.34 9.51
C ASP A 63 -7.02 -5.90 8.19
N SER A 64 -6.95 -4.59 7.95
CA SER A 64 -7.38 -3.99 6.70
C SER A 64 -6.37 -2.96 6.26
N TYR A 65 -6.30 -2.74 4.96
CA TYR A 65 -5.39 -1.76 4.37
C TYR A 65 -6.14 -0.87 3.38
N PHE A 66 -5.86 0.43 3.42
CA PHE A 66 -6.34 1.38 2.43
C PHE A 66 -5.28 1.57 1.36
N CYS A 67 -5.57 1.12 0.14
CA CYS A 67 -4.72 1.27 -1.02
C CYS A 67 -5.15 2.48 -1.83
N VAL A 68 -4.28 3.48 -1.95
CA VAL A 68 -4.62 4.76 -2.60
C VAL A 68 -4.75 4.60 -4.12
N LEU A 69 -5.66 5.36 -4.72
CA LEU A 69 -5.71 5.53 -6.18
C LEU A 69 -4.44 6.23 -6.68
N VAL A 70 -3.85 5.68 -7.76
CA VAL A 70 -2.90 6.41 -8.60
C VAL A 70 -3.68 7.21 -9.65
N PRO A 71 -3.56 8.56 -9.66
CA PRO A 71 -4.29 9.40 -10.60
C PRO A 71 -3.88 9.13 -12.05
N GLY A 72 -4.71 9.58 -12.99
CA GLY A 72 -4.40 9.52 -14.42
C GLY A 72 -5.61 9.12 -15.25
N MET A 73 -5.37 8.90 -16.54
CA MET A 73 -6.43 8.66 -17.51
C MET A 73 -7.03 7.26 -17.40
N VAL A 74 -8.34 7.16 -17.62
CA VAL A 74 -9.14 5.93 -17.67
C VAL A 74 -10.21 6.05 -18.75
N ARG A 75 -10.79 4.93 -19.17
CA ARG A 75 -11.94 4.93 -20.08
C ARG A 75 -13.24 5.18 -19.33
N ALA A 76 -14.11 5.98 -19.91
CA ALA A 76 -15.47 6.20 -19.42
C ALA A 76 -16.43 6.11 -20.62
N GLY A 77 -17.13 4.97 -20.73
CA GLY A 77 -17.94 4.65 -21.90
C GLY A 77 -17.09 4.68 -23.18
N ASN A 78 -17.48 5.56 -24.12
CA ASN A 78 -16.82 5.72 -25.41
C ASN A 78 -15.70 6.78 -25.41
N GLY A 79 -15.42 7.39 -24.26
CA GLY A 79 -14.42 8.45 -24.12
C GLY A 79 -13.40 8.16 -23.02
N TYR A 80 -12.71 9.22 -22.63
CA TYR A 80 -11.66 9.18 -21.62
C TYR A 80 -11.92 10.26 -20.58
N VAL A 81 -11.56 9.96 -19.32
CA VAL A 81 -11.51 10.95 -18.25
C VAL A 81 -10.17 10.86 -17.55
N SER A 82 -9.69 11.99 -17.07
CA SER A 82 -8.57 12.05 -16.12
C SER A 82 -9.11 11.98 -14.70
N LEU A 83 -8.57 11.08 -13.90
CA LEU A 83 -8.89 10.98 -12.48
C LEU A 83 -7.86 11.72 -11.64
N SER A 84 -8.34 12.56 -10.73
CA SER A 84 -7.52 13.13 -9.65
C SER A 84 -7.30 12.13 -8.51
N THR A 85 -6.51 12.52 -7.50
CA THR A 85 -6.29 11.72 -6.28
C THR A 85 -7.55 11.50 -5.44
N SER A 86 -8.58 12.33 -5.63
CA SER A 86 -9.89 12.20 -4.97
C SER A 86 -10.94 11.50 -5.85
N ALA A 87 -10.49 10.94 -6.99
CA ALA A 87 -11.33 10.40 -8.06
C ALA A 87 -12.30 11.42 -8.68
N TYR A 88 -11.93 12.70 -8.66
CA TYR A 88 -12.64 13.69 -9.47
C TYR A 88 -12.36 13.43 -10.95
N GLU A 89 -13.41 13.46 -11.76
CA GLU A 89 -13.39 13.11 -13.19
C GLU A 89 -13.36 14.38 -14.03
N THR A 90 -12.27 14.58 -14.78
CA THR A 90 -12.19 15.64 -15.78
C THR A 90 -12.25 15.02 -17.17
N PRO A 91 -13.20 15.40 -18.04
CA PRO A 91 -13.27 14.92 -19.42
C PRO A 91 -11.95 15.14 -20.17
N ALA A 92 -11.50 14.11 -20.90
CA ALA A 92 -10.36 14.22 -21.80
C ALA A 92 -10.84 14.14 -23.26
N SER A 93 -10.27 14.98 -24.13
CA SER A 93 -10.69 15.06 -25.53
C SER A 93 -10.29 13.79 -26.28
N LYS A 94 -11.28 12.98 -26.67
CA LYS A 94 -11.09 11.78 -27.50
C LYS A 94 -10.39 12.13 -28.82
N ALA A 95 -10.77 13.23 -29.46
CA ALA A 95 -10.18 13.66 -30.73
C ALA A 95 -8.66 13.94 -30.62
N VAL A 96 -8.22 14.51 -29.50
CA VAL A 96 -6.79 14.75 -29.25
C VAL A 96 -6.07 13.42 -29.04
N ILE A 97 -6.64 12.52 -28.25
CA ILE A 97 -6.04 11.21 -27.97
C ILE A 97 -5.95 10.36 -29.25
N ASP A 98 -7.01 10.32 -30.04
CA ASP A 98 -7.03 9.57 -31.30
C ASP A 98 -5.99 10.13 -32.28
N ARG A 99 -5.84 11.46 -32.35
CA ARG A 99 -4.80 12.10 -33.17
C ARG A 99 -3.39 11.70 -32.72
N VAL A 100 -3.13 11.66 -31.42
CA VAL A 100 -1.81 11.31 -30.86
C VAL A 100 -1.50 9.82 -31.00
N THR A 101 -2.52 8.97 -30.90
CA THR A 101 -2.37 7.50 -30.94
C THR A 101 -2.56 6.89 -32.33
N GLY A 102 -2.80 7.72 -33.36
CA GLY A 102 -3.14 7.23 -34.71
C GLY A 102 -4.46 6.44 -34.76
N GLY A 103 -5.37 6.70 -33.83
CA GLY A 103 -6.67 6.02 -33.73
C GLY A 103 -6.63 4.66 -33.01
N ALA A 104 -5.47 4.16 -32.58
CA ALA A 104 -5.36 2.92 -31.82
C ALA A 104 -6.00 3.02 -30.41
N GLY A 105 -6.18 4.24 -29.91
CA GLY A 105 -6.66 4.50 -28.56
C GLY A 105 -5.61 4.15 -27.51
N LEU A 106 -6.02 4.22 -26.24
CA LEU A 106 -5.16 3.88 -25.10
C LEU A 106 -5.65 2.62 -24.42
N ASN A 107 -4.74 1.71 -24.11
CA ASN A 107 -5.03 0.53 -23.29
C ASN A 107 -5.15 0.96 -21.82
N LEU A 108 -6.34 1.46 -21.46
CA LEU A 108 -6.66 1.97 -20.13
C LEU A 108 -7.83 1.20 -19.52
N PRO A 109 -7.84 1.01 -18.19
CA PRO A 109 -8.95 0.36 -17.50
C PRO A 109 -10.24 1.17 -17.60
N GLN A 110 -11.38 0.49 -17.48
CA GLN A 110 -12.68 1.13 -17.39
C GLN A 110 -12.90 1.74 -16.01
N LEU A 111 -13.40 2.96 -15.97
CA LEU A 111 -13.76 3.65 -14.74
C LEU A 111 -14.77 2.85 -13.91
N ALA A 112 -15.73 2.20 -14.56
CA ALA A 112 -16.72 1.36 -13.88
C ALA A 112 -16.08 0.17 -13.16
N ASP A 113 -15.06 -0.44 -13.76
CA ASP A 113 -14.31 -1.55 -13.16
C ASP A 113 -13.55 -1.06 -11.92
N LEU A 114 -12.87 0.09 -12.03
CA LEU A 114 -12.17 0.72 -10.91
C LEU A 114 -13.11 1.05 -9.75
N LYS A 115 -14.27 1.65 -10.05
CA LYS A 115 -15.30 1.96 -9.03
C LYS A 115 -15.82 0.70 -8.34
N ALA A 116 -15.93 -0.40 -9.07
CA ALA A 116 -16.36 -1.70 -8.55
C ALA A 116 -15.26 -2.47 -7.79
N GLY A 117 -14.01 -2.01 -7.75
CA GLY A 117 -12.91 -2.73 -7.12
C GLY A 117 -12.21 -3.75 -8.04
N ARG A 118 -12.54 -3.80 -9.32
CA ARG A 118 -11.80 -4.57 -10.33
C ARG A 118 -10.62 -3.73 -10.82
N VAL A 119 -9.56 -3.71 -10.02
CA VAL A 119 -8.45 -2.77 -10.22
C VAL A 119 -7.22 -3.47 -10.79
N PRO A 120 -6.58 -2.89 -11.82
CA PRO A 120 -5.26 -3.34 -12.22
C PRO A 120 -4.21 -2.78 -11.22
N PRO A 121 -3.13 -3.53 -10.95
CA PRO A 121 -2.09 -3.08 -10.02
C PRO A 121 -1.51 -1.70 -10.34
N GLN A 122 -1.46 -1.31 -11.63
CA GLN A 122 -0.87 -0.02 -12.02
C GLN A 122 -1.69 1.21 -11.58
N LYS A 123 -2.97 1.01 -11.22
CA LYS A 123 -3.84 2.08 -10.69
C LYS A 123 -3.88 2.12 -9.17
N VAL A 124 -3.14 1.23 -8.51
CA VAL A 124 -3.10 1.12 -7.06
C VAL A 124 -1.73 1.56 -6.56
N GLY A 125 -1.74 2.54 -5.67
CA GLY A 125 -0.54 3.08 -5.05
C GLY A 125 -0.21 2.33 -3.78
N ARG A 126 0.49 3.02 -2.88
CA ARG A 126 0.83 2.49 -1.56
C ARG A 126 -0.44 2.12 -0.77
N CYS A 127 -0.36 0.98 -0.08
CA CYS A 127 -1.37 0.58 0.88
C CYS A 127 -0.91 0.92 2.30
N PHE A 128 -1.82 1.47 3.09
CA PHE A 128 -1.58 1.86 4.47
C PHE A 128 -2.51 1.08 5.38
N PHE A 129 -2.07 0.77 6.59
CA PHE A 129 -2.95 0.14 7.58
C PHE A 129 -4.22 0.97 7.79
N TYR A 130 -5.37 0.32 7.77
CA TYR A 130 -6.69 0.92 7.85
C TYR A 130 -7.45 0.28 9.02
N ARG A 131 -7.80 1.10 10.00
CA ARG A 131 -8.45 0.70 11.24
C ARG A 131 -9.91 1.11 11.22
#